data_AF-R5KDF5-F1
#
_entry.id   AF-R5KDF5-F1
#
_cell.length_a   1.000
_cell.length_b   1.000
_cell.length_c   1.000
_cell.angle_alpha   90.00
_cell.angle_beta   90.00
_cell.angle_gamma   90.00
#
_symmetry.space_group_name_H-M   'P 1'
#
loop_
_entity.id
_entity.type
_entity.pdbx_description
1 polymer ?
#
loop_
_entity_poly.entity_id
_entity_poly.type
_entity_poly.pdbx_seq_one_letter_code
_entity_poly.pdbx_strand_id
1 'polypeptide(L)'
;MDYTIYEFSLGTALVLMLFFASYFLAAKTPDKPIFANYVRSRRIMGVALMALSANYSVHLFLGVRFYRPGVAILMNLSTYFLSYWLFSSALTALLDRTYLTRQRFMRHIIYWLAFTALSAVILELMPKGAWQYAGLFAMALWLLAYGIHLARRLIMTYRRAVRLFDDTHSEHIAAYIQWMSVLTWWAVIYGISCGLLTFLPDRYVFLWIISSIPFYIYLYWSYMNYLLFYEQVETILEKMAPEAIGGG
;
A
#
# COMPACT_ATOMS: atom_id res chain seq x y z
N MET A 1 -21.13 -23.85 2.70
CA MET A 1 -21.12 -22.69 3.60
C MET A 1 -21.83 -21.56 2.90
N ASP A 2 -22.49 -20.68 3.64
CA ASP A 2 -23.05 -19.45 3.07
C ASP A 2 -21.90 -18.48 2.76
N TYR A 3 -21.59 -18.29 1.48
CA TYR A 3 -20.52 -17.40 1.00
C TYR A 3 -21.03 -15.98 0.72
N THR A 4 -22.32 -15.74 0.92
CA THR A 4 -23.00 -14.47 0.62
C THR A 4 -22.32 -13.30 1.33
N ILE A 5 -21.94 -13.47 2.60
CA ILE A 5 -21.24 -12.41 3.37
C ILE A 5 -19.86 -12.11 2.78
N TYR A 6 -19.13 -13.14 2.32
CA TYR A 6 -17.81 -12.96 1.70
C TYR A 6 -17.92 -12.20 0.37
N GLU A 7 -18.89 -12.57 -0.48
CA GLU A 7 -19.15 -11.90 -1.76
C GLU A 7 -19.61 -10.46 -1.57
N PHE A 8 -20.54 -10.18 -0.64
CA PHE A 8 -20.96 -8.82 -0.31
C PHE A 8 -19.80 -7.98 0.25
N SER A 9 -18.96 -8.56 1.09
CA SER A 9 -17.77 -7.88 1.64
C SER A 9 -16.79 -7.53 0.52
N LEU A 10 -16.48 -8.48 -0.36
CA LEU A 10 -15.63 -8.26 -1.53
C LEU A 10 -16.20 -7.19 -2.45
N GLY A 11 -17.49 -7.27 -2.79
CA GLY A 11 -18.17 -6.32 -3.66
C GLY A 11 -18.14 -4.90 -3.08
N THR A 12 -18.42 -4.74 -1.79
CA THR A 12 -18.37 -3.44 -1.10
C THR A 12 -16.97 -2.84 -1.13
N ALA A 13 -15.95 -3.63 -0.77
CA ALA A 13 -14.56 -3.18 -0.81
C ALA A 13 -14.11 -2.86 -2.25
N LEU A 14 -14.52 -3.67 -3.23
CA LEU A 14 -14.19 -3.48 -4.64
C LEU A 14 -14.72 -2.15 -5.18
N VAL A 15 -16.01 -1.87 -4.98
CA VAL A 15 -16.63 -0.60 -5.41
C VAL A 15 -15.89 0.60 -4.80
N LEU A 16 -15.57 0.51 -3.51
CA LEU A 16 -14.87 1.55 -2.79
C LEU A 16 -13.45 1.78 -3.34
N MET A 17 -12.66 0.71 -3.52
CA MET A 17 -11.31 0.79 -4.06
C MET A 17 -11.31 1.33 -5.50
N LEU A 18 -12.25 0.90 -6.34
CA LEU A 18 -12.38 1.39 -7.71
C LEU A 18 -12.74 2.88 -7.75
N PHE A 19 -13.66 3.31 -6.89
CA PHE A 19 -14.02 4.72 -6.77
C PHE A 19 -12.80 5.57 -6.37
N PHE A 20 -12.08 5.18 -5.30
CA PHE A 20 -10.88 5.88 -4.85
C PHE A 20 -9.74 5.84 -5.87
N ALA A 21 -9.50 4.71 -6.52
CA ALA A 21 -8.50 4.58 -7.56
C ALA A 21 -8.81 5.50 -8.75
N SER A 22 -10.05 5.49 -9.22
CA SER A 22 -10.51 6.34 -10.33
C SER A 22 -10.35 7.82 -9.97
N TYR A 23 -10.75 8.20 -8.76
CA TYR A 23 -10.56 9.55 -8.27
C TYR A 23 -9.07 9.90 -8.22
N PHE A 24 -8.21 9.07 -7.64
CA PHE A 24 -6.78 9.34 -7.52
C PHE A 24 -6.04 9.47 -8.85
N LEU A 25 -6.51 8.78 -9.88
CA LEU A 25 -5.90 8.83 -11.20
C LEU A 25 -6.43 9.99 -12.05
N ALA A 26 -7.73 10.31 -11.95
CA ALA A 26 -8.40 11.20 -12.89
C ALA A 26 -8.76 12.59 -12.33
N ALA A 27 -8.95 12.76 -11.03
CA ALA A 27 -9.44 14.05 -10.53
C ALA A 27 -8.36 15.15 -10.61
N LYS A 28 -8.77 16.31 -11.13
CA LYS A 28 -7.92 17.46 -11.38
C LYS A 28 -7.30 17.98 -10.08
N THR A 29 -6.03 18.37 -10.16
CA THR A 29 -5.31 19.09 -9.10
C THR A 29 -4.92 20.47 -9.63
N PRO A 30 -4.69 21.47 -8.77
CA PRO A 30 -4.14 22.75 -9.19
C PRO A 30 -2.85 22.55 -10.01
N ASP A 31 -2.75 23.23 -11.14
CA ASP A 31 -1.63 23.08 -12.09
C ASP A 31 -0.44 23.95 -11.67
N LYS A 32 0.05 23.68 -10.46
CA LYS A 32 1.20 24.36 -9.85
C LYS A 32 2.34 23.35 -9.69
N PRO A 33 3.60 23.73 -9.99
CA PRO A 33 4.75 22.81 -9.96
C PRO A 33 4.99 22.20 -8.58
N ILE A 34 4.61 22.95 -7.53
CA ILE A 34 4.62 22.54 -6.12
C ILE A 34 3.87 21.20 -5.94
N PHE A 35 2.73 20.99 -6.63
CA PHE A 35 1.88 19.79 -6.49
C PHE A 35 2.37 18.57 -7.28
N ALA A 36 3.47 18.66 -8.04
CA ALA A 36 3.94 17.56 -8.86
C ALA A 36 4.23 16.28 -8.04
N ASN A 37 4.76 16.44 -6.82
CA ASN A 37 5.03 15.31 -5.91
C ASN A 37 3.76 14.69 -5.36
N TYR A 38 2.80 15.53 -4.92
CA TYR A 38 1.47 15.07 -4.51
C TYR A 38 0.77 14.29 -5.62
N VAL A 39 0.73 14.82 -6.85
CA VAL A 39 0.11 14.15 -8.00
C VAL A 39 0.77 12.81 -8.27
N ARG A 40 2.11 12.75 -8.20
CA ARG A 40 2.85 11.49 -8.39
C ARG A 40 2.53 10.47 -7.30
N SER A 41 2.55 10.86 -6.04
CA SER A 41 2.19 10.01 -4.90
C SER A 41 0.76 9.48 -5.03
N ARG A 42 -0.20 10.38 -5.28
CA ARG A 42 -1.62 10.08 -5.47
C ARG A 42 -1.84 9.08 -6.60
N ARG A 43 -1.17 9.25 -7.75
CA ARG A 43 -1.27 8.29 -8.86
C ARG A 43 -0.71 6.92 -8.50
N ILE A 44 0.43 6.84 -7.80
CA ILE A 44 0.99 5.56 -7.32
C ILE A 44 0.01 4.88 -6.37
N MET A 45 -0.61 5.64 -5.45
CA MET A 45 -1.64 5.13 -4.56
C MET A 45 -2.86 4.60 -5.33
N GLY A 46 -3.32 5.35 -6.35
CA GLY A 46 -4.40 4.91 -7.24
C GLY A 46 -4.08 3.60 -7.96
N VAL A 47 -2.85 3.45 -8.49
CA VAL A 47 -2.39 2.19 -9.10
C VAL A 47 -2.36 1.05 -8.08
N ALA A 48 -1.96 1.31 -6.84
CA ALA A 48 -1.99 0.30 -5.78
C ALA A 48 -3.41 -0.20 -5.50
N LEU A 49 -4.37 0.72 -5.40
CA LEU A 49 -5.79 0.40 -5.21
C LEU A 49 -6.36 -0.33 -6.43
N MET A 50 -5.95 0.01 -7.66
CA MET A 50 -6.33 -0.76 -8.85
C MET A 50 -5.81 -2.19 -8.81
N ALA A 51 -4.55 -2.40 -8.41
CA ALA A 51 -3.97 -3.74 -8.29
C ALA A 51 -4.74 -4.60 -7.28
N LEU A 52 -5.08 -4.03 -6.12
CA LEU A 52 -5.93 -4.71 -5.12
C LEU A 52 -7.35 -4.96 -5.65
N SER A 53 -7.94 -4.01 -6.37
CA SER A 53 -9.26 -4.16 -6.99
C SER A 53 -9.30 -5.27 -8.02
N ALA A 54 -8.26 -5.39 -8.85
CA ALA A 54 -8.14 -6.47 -9.83
C ALA A 54 -8.09 -7.84 -9.12
N ASN A 55 -7.30 -7.95 -8.05
CA ASN A 55 -7.24 -9.16 -7.24
C ASN A 55 -8.60 -9.50 -6.61
N TYR A 56 -9.29 -8.51 -6.04
CA TYR A 56 -10.63 -8.71 -5.45
C TYR A 56 -11.68 -9.09 -6.50
N SER A 57 -11.60 -8.52 -7.70
CA SER A 57 -12.48 -8.87 -8.82
C SER A 57 -12.30 -10.33 -9.24
N VAL A 58 -11.05 -10.81 -9.32
CA VAL A 58 -10.79 -12.23 -9.62
C VAL A 58 -11.36 -13.14 -8.53
N HIS A 59 -11.21 -12.78 -7.25
CA HIS A 59 -11.83 -13.56 -6.17
C HIS A 59 -13.36 -13.57 -6.24
N LEU A 60 -13.98 -12.43 -6.58
CA LEU A 60 -15.43 -12.28 -6.64
C LEU A 60 -16.05 -13.02 -7.84
N PHE A 61 -15.50 -12.85 -9.05
CA PHE A 61 -16.11 -13.37 -10.28
C PHE A 61 -15.67 -14.79 -10.64
N LEU A 62 -14.45 -15.18 -10.28
CA LEU A 62 -13.89 -16.48 -10.64
C LEU A 62 -13.83 -17.45 -9.46
N GLY A 63 -14.16 -17.00 -8.24
CA GLY A 63 -14.18 -17.84 -7.04
C GLY A 63 -12.85 -18.57 -6.81
N VAL A 64 -11.72 -18.02 -7.25
CA VAL A 64 -10.42 -18.72 -7.35
C VAL A 64 -10.00 -19.31 -6.01
N ARG A 65 -10.35 -18.64 -4.91
CA ARG A 65 -10.11 -19.12 -3.54
C ARG A 65 -10.70 -20.50 -3.26
N PHE A 66 -11.90 -20.78 -3.78
CA PHE A 66 -12.61 -22.03 -3.55
C PHE A 66 -12.24 -23.13 -4.55
N TYR A 67 -12.10 -22.76 -5.83
CA TYR A 67 -11.82 -23.72 -6.90
C TYR A 67 -10.34 -24.09 -7.04
N ARG A 68 -9.44 -23.13 -6.77
CA ARG A 68 -7.98 -23.29 -6.97
C ARG A 68 -7.18 -22.58 -5.85
N PRO A 69 -7.17 -23.12 -4.62
CA PRO A 69 -6.55 -22.47 -3.46
C PRO A 69 -5.07 -22.08 -3.66
N GLY A 70 -4.27 -22.94 -4.30
CA GLY A 70 -2.86 -22.63 -4.57
C GLY A 70 -2.65 -21.44 -5.50
N VAL A 71 -3.50 -21.31 -6.53
CA VAL A 71 -3.49 -20.16 -7.46
C VAL A 71 -3.95 -18.89 -6.74
N ALA A 72 -4.97 -19.00 -5.88
CA ALA A 72 -5.42 -17.88 -5.05
C ALA A 72 -4.33 -17.37 -4.11
N ILE A 73 -3.58 -18.27 -3.46
CA ILE A 73 -2.44 -17.91 -2.59
C ILE A 73 -1.36 -17.18 -3.40
N LEU A 74 -0.94 -17.74 -4.54
CA LEU A 74 0.07 -17.12 -5.39
C LEU A 74 -0.34 -15.71 -5.85
N MET A 75 -1.58 -15.58 -6.34
CA MET A 75 -2.11 -14.30 -6.82
C MET A 75 -2.16 -13.27 -5.70
N ASN A 76 -2.59 -13.68 -4.49
CA ASN A 76 -2.57 -12.83 -3.30
C ASN A 76 -1.15 -12.41 -2.93
N LEU A 77 -0.19 -13.35 -2.84
CA LEU A 77 1.20 -13.06 -2.51
C LEU A 77 1.83 -12.07 -3.51
N SER A 78 1.62 -12.29 -4.81
CA SER A 78 2.11 -11.39 -5.86
C SER A 78 1.48 -10.00 -5.78
N THR A 79 0.15 -9.94 -5.61
CA THR A 79 -0.58 -8.66 -5.49
C THR A 79 -0.15 -7.90 -4.24
N TYR A 80 0.01 -8.58 -3.11
CA TYR A 80 0.40 -7.95 -1.85
C TYR A 80 1.84 -7.46 -1.89
N PHE A 81 2.75 -8.19 -2.53
CA PHE A 81 4.12 -7.71 -2.77
C PHE A 81 4.10 -6.37 -3.52
N LEU A 82 3.39 -6.33 -4.65
CA LEU A 82 3.25 -5.13 -5.47
C LEU A 82 2.58 -3.99 -4.69
N SER A 83 1.50 -4.30 -3.96
CA SER A 83 0.73 -3.33 -3.19
C SER A 83 1.54 -2.75 -2.04
N TYR A 84 2.27 -3.55 -1.25
CA TYR A 84 3.13 -3.04 -0.18
C TYR A 84 4.14 -2.04 -0.70
N TRP A 85 4.78 -2.38 -1.82
CA TRP A 85 5.74 -1.50 -2.45
C TRP A 85 5.09 -0.20 -2.93
N LEU A 86 3.96 -0.27 -3.63
CA LEU A 86 3.27 0.92 -4.15
C LEU A 86 2.73 1.80 -3.02
N PHE A 87 2.07 1.23 -2.00
CA PHE A 87 1.60 1.98 -0.82
C PHE A 87 2.75 2.65 -0.10
N SER A 88 3.82 1.91 0.21
CA SER A 88 5.00 2.47 0.88
C SER A 88 5.64 3.59 0.04
N SER A 89 5.73 3.40 -1.27
CA SER A 89 6.31 4.41 -2.18
C SER A 89 5.45 5.66 -2.30
N ALA A 90 4.12 5.52 -2.37
CA ALA A 90 3.20 6.65 -2.40
C ALA A 90 3.31 7.48 -1.10
N LEU A 91 3.28 6.83 0.06
CA LEU A 91 3.38 7.52 1.35
C LEU A 91 4.75 8.15 1.55
N THR A 92 5.82 7.46 1.20
CA THR A 92 7.17 8.03 1.32
C THR A 92 7.36 9.23 0.38
N ALA A 93 6.74 9.22 -0.81
CA ALA A 93 6.81 10.34 -1.74
C ALA A 93 6.07 11.60 -1.28
N LEU A 94 5.12 11.50 -0.33
CA LEU A 94 4.51 12.67 0.34
C LEU A 94 5.48 13.32 1.34
N LEU A 95 6.46 12.56 1.84
CA LEU A 95 7.39 12.98 2.89
C LEU A 95 8.77 13.35 2.33
N ASP A 96 9.20 12.71 1.24
CA ASP A 96 10.52 12.90 0.61
C ASP A 96 10.39 12.99 -0.92
N ARG A 97 10.65 14.19 -1.45
CA ARG A 97 10.56 14.52 -2.88
C ARG A 97 11.52 13.70 -3.75
N THR A 98 12.65 13.26 -3.20
CA THR A 98 13.72 12.58 -3.95
C THR A 98 13.59 11.06 -3.94
N TYR A 99 12.59 10.54 -3.25
CA TYR A 99 12.47 9.10 -3.00
C TYR A 99 12.28 8.28 -4.28
N LEU A 100 11.42 8.78 -5.18
CA LEU A 100 11.00 8.09 -6.39
C LEU A 100 12.02 8.25 -7.52
N THR A 101 12.99 7.34 -7.56
CA THR A 101 13.96 7.25 -8.66
C THR A 101 13.63 6.09 -9.60
N ARG A 102 13.88 6.27 -10.90
CA ARG A 102 13.63 5.26 -11.93
C ARG A 102 14.37 3.94 -11.64
N GLN A 103 15.61 4.02 -11.14
CA GLN A 103 16.41 2.85 -10.77
C GLN A 103 15.77 2.04 -9.63
N ARG A 104 15.28 2.71 -8.58
CA ARG A 104 14.59 2.03 -7.47
C ARG A 104 13.30 1.36 -7.96
N PHE A 105 12.54 2.05 -8.82
CA PHE A 105 11.32 1.50 -9.42
C PHE A 105 11.61 0.21 -10.20
N MET A 106 12.60 0.23 -11.11
CA MET A 106 12.97 -0.96 -11.88
C MET A 106 13.42 -2.12 -10.99
N ARG A 107 14.20 -1.84 -9.94
CA ARG A 107 14.61 -2.87 -8.98
C ARG A 107 13.42 -3.54 -8.29
N HIS A 108 12.42 -2.77 -7.87
CA HIS A 108 11.23 -3.33 -7.25
C HIS A 108 10.38 -4.17 -8.22
N ILE A 109 10.28 -3.75 -9.48
CA ILE A 109 9.62 -4.55 -10.53
C ILE A 109 10.37 -5.87 -10.74
N ILE A 110 11.70 -5.84 -10.85
CA ILE A 110 12.51 -7.06 -11.01
C ILE A 110 12.32 -8.00 -9.81
N TYR A 111 12.34 -7.47 -8.59
CA TYR A 111 12.09 -8.28 -7.39
C TYR A 111 10.69 -8.86 -7.34
N TRP A 112 9.67 -8.09 -7.73
CA TRP A 112 8.30 -8.56 -7.80
C TRP A 112 8.14 -9.68 -8.83
N LEU A 113 8.72 -9.52 -10.03
CA LEU A 113 8.69 -10.54 -11.08
C LEU A 113 9.43 -11.81 -10.63
N ALA A 114 10.61 -11.67 -10.03
CA ALA A 114 11.37 -12.81 -9.50
C ALA A 114 10.61 -13.54 -8.39
N PHE A 115 10.01 -12.80 -7.45
CA PHE A 115 9.21 -13.36 -6.37
C PHE A 115 7.97 -14.10 -6.90
N THR A 116 7.29 -13.52 -7.89
CA THR A 116 6.11 -14.12 -8.53
C THR A 116 6.49 -15.37 -9.32
N ALA A 117 7.57 -15.32 -10.09
CA ALA A 117 8.08 -16.47 -10.84
C ALA A 117 8.50 -17.61 -9.91
N LEU A 118 9.20 -17.31 -8.81
CA LEU A 118 9.57 -18.30 -7.80
C LEU A 118 8.34 -18.93 -7.14
N SER A 119 7.33 -18.13 -6.81
CA SER A 119 6.06 -18.64 -6.26
C SER A 119 5.34 -19.56 -7.26
N ALA A 120 5.37 -19.21 -8.55
CA ALA A 120 4.79 -20.04 -9.62
C ALA A 120 5.56 -21.36 -9.79
N VAL A 121 6.89 -21.31 -9.75
CA VAL A 121 7.75 -22.49 -9.77
C VAL A 121 7.43 -23.42 -8.60
N ILE A 122 7.26 -22.90 -7.38
CA ILE A 122 6.86 -23.71 -6.22
C ILE A 122 5.50 -24.35 -6.45
N LEU A 123 4.54 -23.61 -7.04
CA LEU A 123 3.21 -24.12 -7.30
C LEU A 123 3.20 -25.23 -8.37
N GLU A 124 3.99 -25.11 -9.44
CA GLU A 124 3.98 -26.06 -10.56
C GLU A 124 4.89 -27.27 -10.34
N LEU A 125 6.08 -27.09 -9.73
CA LEU A 125 7.11 -28.13 -9.64
C LEU A 125 7.09 -28.92 -8.32
N MET A 126 6.56 -28.36 -7.23
CA MET A 126 6.52 -29.11 -5.96
C MET A 126 5.34 -30.11 -5.92
N PRO A 127 5.53 -31.28 -5.27
CA PRO A 127 4.44 -32.23 -5.06
C PRO A 127 3.28 -31.57 -4.30
N LYS A 128 2.06 -31.73 -4.83
CA LYS A 128 0.83 -31.25 -4.18
C LYS A 128 0.74 -31.85 -2.77
N GLY A 129 0.45 -31.01 -1.79
CA GLY A 129 0.37 -31.41 -0.38
C GLY A 129 1.27 -30.57 0.51
N ALA A 130 1.80 -31.16 1.58
CA ALA A 130 2.50 -30.44 2.64
C ALA A 130 3.71 -29.63 2.15
N TRP A 131 4.51 -30.18 1.22
CA TRP A 131 5.71 -29.53 0.70
C TRP A 131 5.41 -28.26 -0.09
N GLN A 132 4.39 -28.30 -0.95
CA GLN A 132 3.94 -27.13 -1.70
C GLN A 132 3.41 -26.03 -0.77
N TYR A 133 2.59 -26.38 0.22
CA TYR A 133 2.11 -25.41 1.21
C TYR A 133 3.23 -24.83 2.07
N ALA A 134 4.21 -25.65 2.47
CA ALA A 134 5.38 -25.18 3.20
C ALA A 134 6.22 -24.19 2.37
N GLY A 135 6.40 -24.47 1.07
CA GLY A 135 7.08 -23.55 0.14
C GLY A 135 6.34 -22.22 0.00
N LEU A 136 5.02 -22.24 -0.22
CA LEU A 136 4.21 -21.03 -0.29
C LEU A 136 4.17 -20.27 1.04
N PHE A 137 4.19 -20.97 2.16
CA PHE A 137 4.29 -20.37 3.49
C PHE A 137 5.64 -19.67 3.69
N ALA A 138 6.75 -20.27 3.23
CA ALA A 138 8.05 -19.63 3.23
C ALA A 138 8.06 -18.35 2.38
N MET A 139 7.41 -18.37 1.20
CA MET A 139 7.23 -17.17 0.37
C MET A 139 6.43 -16.08 1.10
N ALA A 140 5.42 -16.47 1.89
CA ALA A 140 4.65 -15.53 2.70
C ALA A 140 5.46 -14.92 3.85
N LEU A 141 6.33 -15.70 4.50
CA LEU A 141 7.26 -15.20 5.51
C LEU A 141 8.28 -14.23 4.89
N TRP A 142 8.75 -14.51 3.67
CA TRP A 142 9.59 -13.57 2.94
C TRP A 142 8.82 -12.28 2.65
N LEU A 143 7.59 -12.37 2.12
CA LEU A 143 6.74 -11.20 1.90
C LEU A 143 6.53 -10.39 3.19
N LEU A 144 6.32 -11.07 4.33
CA LEU A 144 6.19 -10.44 5.64
C LEU A 144 7.46 -9.68 6.03
N ALA A 145 8.64 -10.30 5.89
CA ALA A 145 9.92 -9.65 6.15
C ALA A 145 10.14 -8.43 5.24
N TYR A 146 9.76 -8.53 3.96
CA TYR A 146 9.78 -7.43 3.01
C TYR A 146 8.85 -6.28 3.42
N GLY A 147 7.61 -6.60 3.83
CA GLY A 147 6.65 -5.64 4.35
C GLY A 147 7.17 -4.91 5.60
N ILE A 148 7.76 -5.65 6.55
CA ILE A 148 8.39 -5.07 7.76
C ILE A 148 9.54 -4.14 7.39
N HIS A 149 10.38 -4.51 6.42
CA HIS A 149 11.47 -3.66 5.94
C HIS A 149 10.94 -2.33 5.37
N LEU A 150 9.93 -2.38 4.50
CA LEU A 150 9.28 -1.18 3.94
C LEU A 150 8.61 -0.34 5.03
N ALA A 151 7.91 -0.97 5.97
CA ALA A 151 7.27 -0.33 7.10
C ALA A 151 8.28 0.44 7.97
N ARG A 152 9.40 -0.20 8.33
CA ARG A 152 10.48 0.44 9.10
C ARG A 152 11.03 1.66 8.38
N ARG A 153 11.28 1.55 7.07
CA ARG A 153 11.77 2.67 6.27
C ARG A 153 10.77 3.82 6.24
N LEU A 154 9.49 3.52 6.01
CA LEU A 154 8.42 4.51 6.02
C LEU A 154 8.33 5.23 7.37
N ILE A 155 8.36 4.48 8.48
CA ILE A 155 8.33 5.04 9.85
C ILE A 155 9.56 5.93 10.10
N MET A 156 10.75 5.53 9.66
CA MET A 156 11.95 6.35 9.82
C MET A 156 11.86 7.66 9.02
N THR A 157 11.41 7.61 7.77
CA THR A 157 11.20 8.82 6.96
C THR A 157 10.13 9.71 7.58
N TYR A 158 9.05 9.11 8.07
CA TYR A 158 8.00 9.82 8.79
C TYR A 158 8.54 10.52 10.04
N ARG A 159 9.25 9.81 10.93
CA ARG A 159 9.86 10.40 12.13
C ARG A 159 10.85 11.52 11.80
N ARG A 160 11.59 11.40 10.69
CA ARG A 160 12.48 12.47 10.23
C ARG A 160 11.68 13.70 9.81
N ALA A 161 10.60 13.53 9.05
CA ALA A 161 9.74 14.63 8.66
C ALA A 161 9.07 15.28 9.88
N VAL A 162 8.55 14.49 10.83
CA VAL A 162 7.93 15.00 12.07
C VAL A 162 8.89 15.85 12.88
N ARG A 163 10.15 15.40 13.08
CA ARG A 163 11.15 16.19 13.82
C ARG A 163 11.41 17.54 13.16
N LEU A 164 11.44 17.58 11.83
CA LEU A 164 11.60 18.82 11.08
C LEU A 164 10.43 19.80 11.32
N PHE A 165 9.22 19.25 11.44
CA PHE A 165 8.00 20.02 11.61
C PHE A 165 7.73 20.54 13.03
N ASP A 166 8.17 19.81 14.05
CA ASP A 166 7.96 20.16 15.47
C ASP A 166 8.64 21.50 15.82
N ASP A 167 9.76 21.80 15.16
CA ASP A 167 10.49 23.08 15.27
C ASP A 167 9.71 24.28 14.70
N THR A 168 8.59 24.07 13.98
CA THR A 168 7.87 25.13 13.23
C THR A 168 6.57 25.62 13.89
N HIS A 169 6.18 25.14 15.08
CA HIS A 169 5.04 25.66 15.90
C HIS A 169 3.81 26.19 15.10
N SER A 170 3.22 25.37 14.22
CA SER A 170 1.95 25.74 13.58
C SER A 170 0.88 24.66 13.78
N GLU A 171 -0.31 25.07 14.16
CA GLU A 171 -1.44 24.15 14.46
C GLU A 171 -1.87 23.31 13.24
N HIS A 172 -1.70 23.84 12.03
CA HIS A 172 -2.03 23.12 10.78
C HIS A 172 -1.06 21.95 10.48
N ILE A 173 0.19 22.05 10.94
CA ILE A 173 1.19 20.98 10.82
C ILE A 173 0.88 19.84 11.78
N ALA A 174 0.42 20.15 13.00
CA ALA A 174 0.08 19.12 13.99
C ALA A 174 -1.05 18.21 13.48
N ALA A 175 -2.08 18.80 12.86
CA ALA A 175 -3.13 18.04 12.21
C ALA A 175 -2.56 17.14 11.09
N TYR A 176 -1.71 17.67 10.22
CA TYR A 176 -1.06 16.90 9.15
C TYR A 176 -0.25 15.71 9.68
N ILE A 177 0.60 15.92 10.69
CA ILE A 177 1.40 14.89 11.35
C ILE A 177 0.47 13.78 11.87
N GLN A 178 -0.63 14.15 12.51
CA GLN A 178 -1.59 13.19 13.06
C GLN A 178 -2.22 12.30 11.97
N TRP A 179 -2.70 12.88 10.86
CA TRP A 179 -3.29 12.11 9.75
C TRP A 179 -2.29 11.13 9.12
N MET A 180 -1.06 11.60 8.88
CA MET A 180 0.01 10.77 8.32
C MET A 180 0.48 9.70 9.29
N SER A 181 0.51 9.97 10.60
CA SER A 181 0.83 9.00 11.65
C SER A 181 -0.14 7.83 11.63
N VAL A 182 -1.43 8.15 11.72
CA VAL A 182 -2.51 7.17 11.82
C VAL A 182 -2.55 6.34 10.53
N LEU A 183 -2.43 6.98 9.37
CA LEU A 183 -2.40 6.28 8.08
C LEU A 183 -1.18 5.35 7.98
N THR A 184 0.01 5.80 8.41
CA THR A 184 1.23 4.98 8.40
C THR A 184 1.06 3.74 9.28
N TRP A 185 0.55 3.89 10.50
CA TRP A 185 0.31 2.75 11.39
C TRP A 185 -0.73 1.78 10.84
N TRP A 186 -1.85 2.29 10.31
CA TRP A 186 -2.83 1.43 9.67
C TRP A 186 -2.25 0.70 8.45
N ALA A 187 -1.46 1.37 7.61
CA ALA A 187 -0.81 0.73 6.47
C ALA A 187 0.18 -0.37 6.90
N VAL A 188 0.84 -0.22 8.05
CA VAL A 188 1.72 -1.24 8.62
C VAL A 188 0.92 -2.42 9.16
N ILE A 189 -0.17 -2.16 9.89
CA ILE A 189 -1.06 -3.20 10.43
C ILE A 189 -1.69 -3.99 9.28
N TYR A 190 -2.37 -3.30 8.35
CA TYR A 190 -2.96 -3.91 7.17
C TYR A 190 -1.93 -4.60 6.29
N GLY A 191 -0.75 -4.00 6.15
CA GLY A 191 0.40 -4.60 5.50
C GLY A 191 0.73 -5.95 6.12
N ILE A 192 1.27 -5.97 7.34
CA ILE A 192 1.72 -7.19 8.04
C ILE A 192 0.65 -8.29 8.07
N SER A 193 -0.60 -7.91 8.36
CA SER A 193 -1.71 -8.85 8.44
C SER A 193 -2.05 -9.48 7.08
N CYS A 194 -1.94 -8.75 5.96
CA CYS A 194 -2.30 -9.29 4.63
C CYS A 194 -1.52 -10.57 4.26
N GLY A 195 -0.23 -10.62 4.57
CA GLY A 195 0.63 -11.77 4.30
C GLY A 195 0.22 -13.01 5.11
N LEU A 196 -0.08 -12.82 6.40
CA LEU A 196 -0.53 -13.89 7.31
C LEU A 196 -1.93 -14.40 6.94
N LEU A 197 -2.83 -13.48 6.57
CA LEU A 197 -4.24 -13.79 6.32
C LEU A 197 -4.49 -14.46 4.96
N THR A 198 -3.45 -14.55 4.11
CA THR A 198 -3.50 -15.35 2.88
C THR A 198 -3.77 -16.83 3.17
N PHE A 199 -3.34 -17.33 4.34
CA PHE A 199 -3.55 -18.71 4.78
C PHE A 199 -4.71 -18.87 5.76
N LEU A 200 -5.44 -17.78 6.05
CA LEU A 200 -6.55 -17.81 6.99
C LEU A 200 -7.69 -18.72 6.45
N PRO A 201 -8.36 -19.51 7.31
CA PRO A 201 -9.54 -20.25 6.92
C PRO A 201 -10.60 -19.35 6.28
N ASP A 202 -11.21 -19.81 5.18
CA ASP A 202 -12.14 -19.03 4.36
C ASP A 202 -13.28 -18.37 5.16
N ARG A 203 -13.70 -19.03 6.23
CA ARG A 203 -14.75 -18.58 7.15
C ARG A 203 -14.48 -17.26 7.87
N TYR A 204 -13.24 -16.76 7.92
CA TYR A 204 -12.90 -15.53 8.66
C TYR A 204 -12.37 -14.40 7.77
N VAL A 205 -12.20 -14.66 6.48
CA VAL A 205 -11.60 -13.69 5.54
C VAL A 205 -12.49 -12.47 5.36
N PHE A 206 -13.82 -12.66 5.45
CA PHE A 206 -14.77 -11.56 5.34
C PHE A 206 -14.57 -10.51 6.44
N LEU A 207 -14.19 -10.91 7.66
CA LEU A 207 -13.91 -9.97 8.77
C LEU A 207 -12.77 -9.02 8.41
N TRP A 208 -11.75 -9.55 7.75
CA TRP A 208 -10.62 -8.76 7.28
C TRP A 208 -11.00 -7.80 6.15
N ILE A 209 -11.81 -8.26 5.20
CA ILE A 209 -12.28 -7.41 4.10
C ILE A 209 -13.11 -6.26 4.66
N ILE A 210 -14.04 -6.55 5.57
CA ILE A 210 -14.86 -5.51 6.22
C ILE A 210 -13.98 -4.56 7.02
N SER A 211 -12.99 -5.05 7.77
CA SER A 211 -12.12 -4.17 8.56
C SER A 211 -11.31 -3.22 7.66
N SER A 212 -10.94 -3.65 6.44
CA SER A 212 -10.20 -2.81 5.48
C SER A 212 -10.99 -1.62 4.93
N ILE A 213 -12.34 -1.64 4.99
CA ILE A 213 -13.21 -0.57 4.49
C ILE A 213 -12.92 0.77 5.20
N PRO A 214 -12.98 0.86 6.55
CA PRO A 214 -12.55 2.05 7.29
C PRO A 214 -11.16 2.55 6.91
N PHE A 215 -10.21 1.65 6.66
CA PHE A 215 -8.86 2.03 6.26
C PHE A 215 -8.83 2.71 4.89
N TYR A 216 -9.54 2.17 3.90
CA TYR A 216 -9.65 2.81 2.59
C TYR A 216 -10.32 4.19 2.67
N ILE A 217 -11.40 4.32 3.47
CA ILE A 217 -12.08 5.61 3.69
C ILE A 217 -11.12 6.62 4.33
N TYR A 218 -10.42 6.21 5.39
CA TYR A 218 -9.46 7.06 6.09
C TYR A 218 -8.31 7.50 5.17
N LEU A 219 -7.83 6.58 4.32
CA LEU A 219 -6.81 6.86 3.32
C LEU A 219 -7.27 7.92 2.32
N TYR A 220 -8.49 7.76 1.78
CA TYR A 220 -9.07 8.76 0.89
C TYR A 220 -9.18 10.13 1.56
N TRP A 221 -9.71 10.17 2.78
CA TRP A 221 -9.87 11.41 3.53
C TRP A 221 -8.53 12.09 3.83
N SER A 222 -7.51 11.31 4.21
CA SER A 222 -6.16 11.83 4.46
C SER A 222 -5.55 12.48 3.21
N TYR A 223 -5.69 11.86 2.03
CA TYR A 223 -5.22 12.45 0.76
C TYR A 223 -5.98 13.73 0.37
N MET A 224 -7.27 13.81 0.69
CA MET A 224 -8.08 15.00 0.46
C MET A 224 -7.69 16.15 1.41
N ASN A 225 -7.51 15.85 2.70
CA ASN A 225 -7.04 16.84 3.67
C ASN A 225 -5.63 17.32 3.31
N TYR A 226 -4.74 16.41 2.90
CA TYR A 226 -3.40 16.79 2.48
C TYR A 226 -3.41 17.74 1.27
N LEU A 227 -4.31 17.54 0.30
CA LEU A 227 -4.47 18.46 -0.83
C LEU A 227 -4.83 19.88 -0.36
N LEU A 228 -5.70 20.01 0.64
CA LEU A 228 -6.14 21.31 1.17
C LEU A 228 -5.01 22.07 1.87
N PHE A 229 -4.14 21.36 2.60
CA PHE A 229 -3.03 21.97 3.36
C PHE A 229 -1.68 21.90 2.63
N TYR A 230 -1.67 21.46 1.37
CA TYR A 230 -0.44 21.09 0.68
C TYR A 230 0.55 22.25 0.54
N GLU A 231 0.09 23.43 0.10
CA GLU A 231 0.99 24.58 -0.13
C GLU A 231 1.70 25.02 1.17
N GLN A 232 1.00 24.94 2.30
CA GLN A 232 1.56 25.30 3.60
C GLN A 232 2.63 24.28 4.04
N VAL A 233 2.33 22.99 3.91
CA VAL A 233 3.29 21.91 4.22
C VAL A 233 4.52 21.98 3.32
N GLU A 234 4.32 22.20 2.03
CA GLU A 234 5.39 22.19 1.03
C GLU A 234 6.28 23.44 1.11
N THR A 235 5.72 24.62 1.42
CA THR A 235 6.51 25.85 1.69
C THR A 235 7.46 25.68 2.88
N ILE A 236 7.03 24.91 3.88
CA ILE A 236 7.80 24.66 5.09
C ILE A 236 8.92 23.63 4.82
N LEU A 237 8.61 22.56 4.07
CA LEU A 237 9.61 21.61 3.58
C LEU A 237 10.69 22.31 2.72
N GLU A 238 10.29 23.28 1.89
CA GLU A 238 11.21 24.09 1.08
C GLU A 238 12.09 25.02 1.92
N LYS A 239 11.53 25.71 2.91
CA LYS A 239 12.29 26.61 3.80
C LYS A 239 13.32 25.89 4.66
N MET A 240 13.14 24.59 4.92
CA MET A 240 14.05 23.79 5.73
C MET A 240 15.02 22.91 4.91
N ALA A 241 14.87 22.85 3.59
CA ALA A 241 15.85 22.25 2.68
C ALA A 241 17.19 23.00 2.52
N PRO A 242 17.36 24.33 2.79
CA PRO A 242 18.63 25.02 2.56
C PRO A 242 19.78 24.58 3.49
N GLU A 243 19.50 24.02 4.66
CA GLU A 243 20.55 23.71 5.65
C GLU A 243 21.35 22.44 5.34
N ALA A 244 20.92 21.61 4.38
CA ALA A 244 21.67 20.42 3.99
C ALA A 244 22.72 20.65 2.89
N ILE A 245 22.81 21.86 2.31
CA ILE A 245 23.74 22.19 1.20
C ILE A 245 24.68 23.36 1.55
N GLY A 246 24.47 24.05 2.68
CA GLY A 246 25.25 25.23 3.09
C GLY A 246 26.22 25.02 4.26
N GLY A 247 26.86 23.85 4.36
CA GLY A 247 27.85 23.57 5.40
C GLY A 247 29.09 22.90 4.83
N GLY A 248 29.80 23.63 3.96
CA GLY A 248 31.18 23.32 3.55
C GLY A 248 32.15 24.22 4.28
#